data_AF-A0A521STD8-F1
#
_entry.id   AF-A0A521STD8-F1
#
_cell.length_a   1.000
_cell.length_b   1.000
_cell.length_c   1.000
_cell.angle_alpha   90.00
_cell.angle_beta   90.00
_cell.angle_gamma   90.00
#
_symmetry.space_group_name_H-M   'P 1'
#
loop_
_entity.id
_entity.type
_entity.pdbx_description
1 polymer ?
#
loop_
_entity_poly.entity_id
_entity_poly.type
_entity_poly.pdbx_seq_one_letter_code
_entity_poly.pdbx_strand_id
1 'polypeptide(L)'
;MTGATKPSAPRWVTVSEGLSGWFAVLVWTNPEGYVEPYDTGMGRYRSREEAEQEGREWADAEGLEFFAAWPPRCSPRSNDVEP
;
A
#
# COMPACT_ATOMS: atom_id res chain seq x y z
N MET A 1 4.14 -16.41 -24.60
CA MET A 1 3.68 -15.13 -24.03
C MET A 1 3.26 -15.41 -22.61
N THR A 2 4.17 -15.27 -21.65
CA THR A 2 3.91 -15.55 -20.24
C THR A 2 3.15 -14.35 -19.68
N GLY A 3 1.82 -14.38 -19.79
CA GLY A 3 0.96 -13.42 -19.12
C GLY A 3 1.15 -13.63 -17.62
N ALA A 4 1.88 -12.73 -16.98
CA ALA A 4 1.93 -12.66 -15.53
C ALA A 4 0.49 -12.36 -15.07
N THR A 5 -0.25 -13.41 -14.70
CA THR A 5 -1.57 -13.30 -14.11
C THR A 5 -1.44 -12.37 -12.91
N LYS A 6 -1.98 -11.15 -13.04
CA LYS A 6 -2.13 -10.18 -11.95
C LYS A 6 -2.60 -10.98 -10.72
N PRO A 7 -1.86 -11.01 -9.61
CA PRO A 7 -2.27 -11.82 -8.46
C PRO A 7 -3.68 -11.39 -8.05
N SER A 8 -4.62 -12.34 -7.98
CA SER A 8 -6.01 -12.05 -7.58
C SER A 8 -6.12 -11.62 -6.11
N ALA A 9 -4.99 -11.59 -5.41
CA ALA A 9 -4.85 -11.13 -4.05
C ALA A 9 -5.16 -9.64 -3.89
N PRO A 10 -5.71 -9.24 -2.73
CA PRO A 10 -5.78 -7.85 -2.31
C PRO A 10 -4.41 -7.18 -2.43
N ARG A 11 -4.41 -5.99 -3.02
CA ARG A 11 -3.23 -5.16 -3.25
C ARG A 11 -3.55 -3.73 -2.93
N TRP A 12 -2.61 -3.05 -2.29
CA TRP A 12 -2.72 -1.64 -1.98
C TRP A 12 -1.34 -1.00 -1.92
N VAL A 13 -1.29 0.31 -2.11
CA VAL A 13 -0.07 1.09 -1.99
C VAL A 13 -0.04 1.76 -0.62
N THR A 14 1.12 1.76 0.02
CA THR A 14 1.39 2.48 1.29
C THR A 14 2.73 3.18 1.19
N VAL A 15 3.09 3.98 2.18
CA VAL A 15 4.45 4.50 2.36
C VAL A 15 5.20 3.74 3.45
N SER A 16 6.52 3.65 3.30
CA SER A 16 7.43 3.09 4.30
C SER A 16 8.68 3.96 4.43
N GLU A 17 9.33 3.91 5.59
CA GLU A 17 10.60 4.58 5.86
C GLU A 17 11.73 3.54 5.94
N GLY A 18 12.81 3.81 5.23
CA GLY A 18 14.03 3.00 5.28
C GLY A 18 15.26 3.87 5.49
N LEU A 19 16.44 3.24 5.46
CA LEU A 19 17.73 3.93 5.68
C LEU A 19 18.01 5.06 4.68
N SER A 20 17.37 5.03 3.51
CA SER A 20 17.53 6.03 2.45
C SER A 20 16.37 7.04 2.36
N GLY A 21 15.45 7.05 3.32
CA GLY A 21 14.29 7.94 3.37
C GLY A 21 12.95 7.22 3.17
N TRP A 22 11.92 8.00 2.87
CA TRP A 22 10.53 7.58 2.64
C TRP A 22 10.31 7.15 1.19
N PHE A 23 9.48 6.13 0.98
CA PHE A 23 9.16 5.60 -0.35
C PHE A 23 7.80 4.93 -0.39
N ALA A 24 7.18 4.92 -1.56
CA ALA A 24 5.94 4.16 -1.79
C ALA A 24 6.25 2.65 -1.87
N VAL A 25 5.30 1.81 -1.43
CA VAL A 25 5.41 0.35 -1.43
C VAL A 25 4.06 -0.22 -1.84
N LEU A 26 4.07 -1.07 -2.85
CA LEU A 26 2.94 -1.92 -3.20
C LEU A 26 3.00 -3.18 -2.33
N VAL A 27 1.93 -3.42 -1.60
CA VAL A 27 1.80 -4.55 -0.69
C VAL A 27 0.73 -5.49 -1.25
N TRP A 28 0.93 -6.79 -1.05
CA TRP A 28 -0.05 -7.81 -1.45
C TRP A 28 -0.24 -8.85 -0.34
N THR A 29 -1.39 -9.51 -0.35
CA THR A 29 -1.64 -10.69 0.49
C THR A 29 -1.33 -11.96 -0.29
N ASN A 30 -0.32 -12.73 0.11
CA ASN A 30 0.01 -13.97 -0.57
C ASN A 30 -1.07 -15.06 -0.36
N PRO A 31 -1.04 -16.17 -1.11
CA PRO A 31 -2.04 -17.25 -0.97
C PRO A 31 -2.08 -17.92 0.41
N GLU A 32 -1.03 -17.77 1.20
CA GLU A 32 -0.93 -18.27 2.57
C GLU A 32 -1.52 -17.28 3.61
N GLY A 33 -1.98 -16.12 3.15
CA GLY A 33 -2.61 -15.09 3.98
C GLY A 33 -1.64 -14.10 4.61
N TYR A 34 -0.35 -14.14 4.25
CA TYR A 34 0.63 -13.19 4.75
C TYR A 34 0.66 -11.92 3.91
N VAL A 35 0.83 -10.79 4.59
CA VAL A 35 0.98 -9.48 3.97
C VAL A 35 2.47 -9.21 3.79
N GLU A 36 2.91 -9.00 2.56
CA GLU A 36 4.31 -8.76 2.23
C GLU A 36 4.46 -7.67 1.16
N PRO A 37 5.60 -6.94 1.13
CA PRO A 37 5.88 -6.00 0.06
C PRO A 37 6.06 -6.76 -1.26
N TYR A 38 5.32 -6.33 -2.28
CA TYR A 38 5.41 -6.87 -3.64
C TYR A 38 6.39 -6.06 -4.49
N ASP A 39 6.30 -4.73 -4.40
CA ASP A 39 7.12 -3.81 -5.19
C ASP A 39 7.34 -2.49 -4.44
N THR A 40 8.36 -1.73 -4.84
CA THR A 40 8.70 -0.43 -4.24
C THR A 40 8.72 0.67 -5.29
N GLY A 41 8.24 1.86 -4.89
CA GLY A 41 8.33 3.07 -5.69
C GLY A 41 9.78 3.40 -6.01
N MET A 42 9.98 4.12 -7.12
CA MET A 42 11.32 4.53 -7.52
C MET A 42 11.84 5.69 -6.65
N GLY A 43 10.92 6.49 -6.10
CA GLY A 43 11.24 7.63 -5.25
C GLY A 43 11.87 7.24 -3.91
N ARG A 44 12.89 7.99 -3.51
CA ARG A 44 13.45 8.00 -2.15
C ARG A 44 13.45 9.43 -1.66
N TYR A 45 12.51 9.76 -0.79
CA TYR A 45 12.22 11.12 -0.37
C TYR A 45 12.65 11.38 1.06
N ARG A 46 12.95 12.64 1.35
CA ARG A 46 13.23 13.06 2.72
C ARG A 46 11.95 13.22 3.53
N SER A 47 10.86 13.60 2.86
CA SER A 47 9.57 13.78 3.51
C SER A 47 8.65 12.60 3.22
N ARG A 48 7.81 12.28 4.22
CA ARG A 48 6.73 11.32 4.07
C ARG A 48 5.71 11.79 3.03
N GLU A 49 5.42 13.08 2.98
CA GLU A 49 4.42 13.68 2.09
C GLU A 49 4.75 13.47 0.61
N GLU A 50 6.02 13.61 0.22
CA GLU A 50 6.47 13.31 -1.14
C GLU A 50 6.28 11.82 -1.50
N ALA A 51 6.59 10.92 -0.57
CA ALA A 51 6.34 9.49 -0.77
C ALA A 51 4.85 9.17 -0.83
N GLU A 52 4.01 9.87 -0.08
CA GLU A 52 2.56 9.72 -0.13
C GLU A 52 2.00 10.22 -1.46
N GLN A 53 2.58 11.26 -2.04
CA GLN A 53 2.21 11.75 -3.37
C GLN A 53 2.50 10.69 -4.44
N GLU A 54 3.72 10.15 -4.49
CA GLU A 54 4.07 9.04 -5.40
C GLU A 54 3.15 7.83 -5.17
N GLY A 55 2.88 7.48 -3.91
CA GLY A 55 2.01 6.36 -3.57
C GLY A 55 0.57 6.52 -4.04
N ARG A 56 0.00 7.74 -3.96
CA ARG A 56 -1.34 8.03 -4.49
C ARG A 56 -1.39 7.96 -6.01
N GLU A 57 -0.38 8.50 -6.69
CA GLU A 57 -0.27 8.44 -8.15
C GLU A 57 -0.15 6.99 -8.64
N TRP A 58 0.64 6.18 -7.93
CA TRP A 58 0.77 4.76 -8.25
C TRP A 58 -0.53 4.00 -8.01
N ALA A 59 -1.20 4.25 -6.88
CA ALA A 59 -2.49 3.64 -6.59
C ALA A 59 -3.54 3.97 -7.66
N ASP A 60 -3.62 5.24 -8.09
CA ASP A 60 -4.53 5.68 -9.16
C ASP A 60 -4.21 4.98 -10.49
N ALA A 61 -2.94 4.93 -10.88
CA ALA A 61 -2.51 4.31 -12.13
C ALA A 61 -2.81 2.79 -12.21
N GLU A 62 -2.76 2.09 -11.08
CA GLU A 62 -3.06 0.65 -10.99
C GLU A 62 -4.51 0.34 -10.62
N GLY A 63 -5.32 1.36 -10.28
CA GLY A 63 -6.68 1.19 -9.76
C GLY A 63 -6.72 0.49 -8.40
N LEU A 64 -5.76 0.81 -7.53
CA LEU A 64 -5.59 0.26 -6.18
C LEU A 64 -5.96 1.29 -5.11
N GLU A 65 -6.12 0.82 -3.88
CA GLU A 65 -6.28 1.71 -2.72
C GLU A 65 -4.91 2.20 -2.21
N PHE A 66 -4.87 3.44 -1.73
CA PHE A 66 -3.71 4.01 -1.05
C PHE A 66 -3.97 4.15 0.46
N PHE A 67 -3.06 3.62 1.28
CA PHE A 67 -3.09 3.75 2.73
C PHE A 67 -1.86 4.52 3.22
N ALA A 68 -2.07 5.75 3.71
CA ALA A 68 -0.97 6.58 4.21
C ALA A 68 -0.28 6.01 5.46
N ALA A 69 -0.98 5.21 6.28
CA ALA A 69 -0.44 4.62 7.49
C ALA A 69 -0.72 3.12 7.53
N TRP A 70 0.33 2.32 7.41
CA TRP A 70 0.30 0.86 7.58
C TRP A 70 0.86 0.43 8.95
N PRO A 71 0.25 -0.56 9.65
CA PRO A 71 -1.04 -1.14 9.33
C PRO A 71 -2.11 -0.05 9.38
N PRO A 72 -3.19 -0.14 8.56
CA PRO A 72 -4.33 0.74 8.73
C PRO A 72 -4.66 0.65 10.21
N ARG A 73 -4.66 1.79 10.92
CA ARG A 73 -5.31 1.81 12.23
C ARG A 73 -6.68 1.26 11.92
N CYS A 74 -7.01 0.09 12.49
CA CYS A 74 -8.34 -0.45 12.42
C CYS A 74 -9.27 0.74 12.61
N SER A 75 -10.05 1.10 11.57
CA SER A 75 -11.27 1.83 11.86
C SER A 75 -11.92 1.01 12.97
N PRO A 76 -12.19 1.57 14.16
CA PRO A 76 -13.06 0.87 15.08
C PRO A 76 -14.27 0.52 14.22
N ARG A 77 -14.54 -0.78 14.08
CA ARG A 77 -15.78 -1.27 13.48
C ARG A 77 -16.83 -0.41 14.14
N SER A 78 -17.49 0.47 13.39
CA SER A 78 -18.66 1.18 13.88
C SER A 78 -19.72 0.10 14.11
N ASN A 79 -19.63 -0.60 15.24
CA ASN A 79 -20.80 -0.96 16.00
C ASN A 79 -21.21 0.33 16.68
N ASP A 80 -21.79 1.22 15.87
CA ASP A 80 -22.76 2.17 16.35
C ASP A 80 -23.77 1.34 17.16
N VAL A 81 -23.84 1.68 18.43
CA VAL A 81 -24.83 1.19 19.36
C VAL A 81 -26.18 1.61 18.78
N GLU A 82 -26.92 0.65 18.21
CA GLU A 82 -28.35 0.84 17.97
C GLU A 82 -29.07 1.01 19.33
N PRO A 83 -30.12 1.86 19.37
CA PRO A 83 -30.64 2.49 20.58
C PRO A 83 -31.28 1.55 21.62
#